data_AF-A0A8S3C1F8-F1
#
_entry.id   AF-A0A8S3C1F8-F1
#
_cell.length_a   1.000
_cell.length_b   1.000
_cell.length_c   1.000
_cell.angle_alpha   90.00
_cell.angle_beta   90.00
_cell.angle_gamma   90.00
#
_symmetry.space_group_name_H-M   'P 1'
#
loop_
_entity.id
_entity.type
_entity.pdbx_description
1 polymer ?
#
loop_
_entity_poly.entity_id
_entity_poly.type
_entity_poly.pdbx_seq_one_letter_code
_entity_poly.pdbx_strand_id
1 'polypeptide(L)' 'QVLDAFKILFSDTQVKAVLVNIFGGIVNCAIIANGIEKACKKLGLKIPLVVRLQGTNMEEARRIL' A
#
# COMPACT_ATOMS: atom_id res chain seq x y z
N GLN A 1 7.50 -3.85 8.00
CA GLN A 1 7.21 -2.40 7.86
C GLN A 1 5.80 -2.17 7.31
N VAL A 2 5.54 -2.29 5.99
CA VAL A 2 4.18 -2.06 5.44
C VAL A 2 3.13 -3.05 6.00
N LEU A 3 3.49 -4.33 6.09
CA LEU A 3 2.60 -5.37 6.62
C LEU A 3 2.15 -5.11 8.07
N ASP A 4 3.05 -4.63 8.93
CA ASP A 4 2.75 -4.45 10.35
C ASP A 4 1.82 -3.25 10.58
N ALA A 5 2.00 -2.18 9.80
CA ALA A 5 1.06 -1.06 9.79
C ALA A 5 -0.35 -1.52 9.38
N PHE A 6 -0.45 -2.35 8.32
CA PHE A 6 -1.73 -2.90 7.90
C PHE A 6 -2.37 -3.81 8.94
N LYS A 7 -1.61 -4.62 9.69
CA LYS A 7 -2.16 -5.44 10.78
C LYS A 7 -2.83 -4.57 11.85
N ILE A 8 -2.20 -3.46 12.23
CA ILE A 8 -2.77 -2.53 13.21
C ILE A 8 -4.06 -1.94 12.67
N LEU A 9 -4.06 -1.44 11.43
CA LEU A 9 -5.24 -0.85 10.80
C LEU A 9 -6.39 -1.85 10.66
N PHE A 10 -6.13 -3.10 10.27
CA PHE A 10 -7.19 -4.11 10.12
C PHE A 10 -7.65 -4.74 11.44
N SER A 11 -6.92 -4.53 12.54
CA SER A 11 -7.38 -4.96 13.86
C SER A 11 -8.50 -4.07 14.42
N ASP A 12 -8.65 -2.84 13.90
CA ASP A 12 -9.69 -1.91 14.32
C ASP A 12 -10.93 -2.02 13.42
N THR A 13 -12.04 -2.44 14.03
CA THR A 13 -13.34 -2.62 13.35
C THR A 13 -13.97 -1.31 12.88
N GLN A 14 -13.52 -0.16 13.37
CA GLN A 14 -14.03 1.16 12.95
C GLN A 14 -13.39 1.64 11.64
N VAL A 15 -12.28 1.03 11.21
CA VAL A 15 -11.60 1.42 9.97
C VAL A 15 -12.41 0.95 8.76
N LYS A 16 -12.91 1.91 7.98
CA LYS A 16 -13.73 1.64 6.79
C LYS A 16 -12.98 1.72 5.47
N ALA A 17 -11.85 2.40 5.44
CA ALA A 17 -11.00 2.53 4.25
C ALA A 17 -9.59 2.94 4.66
N VAL A 18 -8.61 2.66 3.79
CA VAL A 18 -7.21 3.05 3.99
C VAL A 18 -6.74 3.88 2.80
N LEU A 19 -6.08 5.01 3.08
CA LEU A 19 -5.37 5.81 2.09
C LEU A 19 -3.86 5.68 2.34
N VAL A 20 -3.14 5.11 1.38
CA VAL A 20 -1.68 5.11 1.38
C VAL A 20 -1.20 6.23 0.46
N ASN A 21 -0.67 7.30 1.05
CA ASN A 21 -0.09 8.42 0.31
C ASN A 21 1.42 8.45 0.52
N ILE A 22 2.20 8.23 -0.54
CA ILE A 22 3.66 8.16 -0.47
C ILE A 22 4.27 9.16 -1.46
N PHE A 23 5.08 10.05 -0.91
CA PHE A 23 5.97 10.94 -1.65
C PHE A 23 7.40 10.45 -1.49
N GLY A 24 7.89 9.73 -2.50
CA GLY A 24 9.19 9.08 -2.48
C GLY A 24 10.34 9.92 -3.02
N GLY A 25 10.07 10.94 -3.85
CA GLY A 25 11.11 11.67 -4.57
C GLY A 25 11.94 10.71 -5.44
N ILE A 26 13.12 10.31 -4.93
CA ILE A 26 14.01 9.31 -5.55
C ILE A 26 13.62 7.85 -5.25
N VAL A 27 12.78 7.59 -4.25
CA VAL A 27 12.37 6.24 -3.86
C VAL A 27 11.64 5.55 -5.01
N ASN A 28 12.02 4.30 -5.26
CA ASN A 28 11.41 3.45 -6.27
C ASN A 28 10.01 3.00 -5.83
N CYS A 29 8.99 3.56 -6.49
CA CYS A 29 7.59 3.26 -6.19
C CYS A 29 7.23 1.78 -6.46
N ALA A 30 7.94 1.07 -7.33
CA ALA A 30 7.67 -0.34 -7.61
C ALA A 30 7.99 -1.23 -6.40
N ILE A 31 9.02 -0.90 -5.61
CA ILE A 31 9.35 -1.63 -4.38
C ILE A 31 8.21 -1.48 -3.36
N ILE A 32 7.70 -0.26 -3.24
CA ILE A 32 6.59 0.08 -2.33
C ILE A 32 5.31 -0.62 -2.77
N ALA A 33 4.96 -0.55 -4.05
CA ALA A 33 3.80 -1.21 -4.63
C ALA A 33 3.82 -2.73 -4.39
N ASN A 34 4.96 -3.38 -4.63
CA ASN A 34 5.15 -4.80 -4.31
C ASN A 34 4.94 -5.12 -2.83
N GLY A 35 5.42 -4.24 -1.93
CA GLY A 35 5.23 -4.39 -0.49
C GLY A 35 3.76 -4.31 -0.09
N ILE A 36 3.02 -3.38 -0.69
CA ILE A 36 1.58 -3.22 -0.49
C ILE A 36 0.83 -4.44 -1.05
N GLU A 37 1.08 -4.84 -2.29
CA GLU A 37 0.41 -5.97 -2.95
C GLU A 37 0.57 -7.27 -2.14
N LYS A 38 1.80 -7.57 -1.69
CA LYS A 38 2.09 -8.72 -0.83
C LYS A 38 1.38 -8.65 0.53
N ALA A 39 1.32 -7.46 1.14
CA ALA A 39 0.61 -7.27 2.40
C ALA A 39 -0.90 -7.48 2.22
N CYS A 40 -1.48 -6.96 1.14
CA CYS A 40 -2.90 -7.10 0.82
C CYS A 40 -3.28 -8.57 0.60
N LYS A 41 -2.48 -9.30 -0.20
CA LYS A 41 -2.68 -10.75 -0.44
C LYS A 41 -2.58 -11.56 0.85
N LYS A 42 -1.61 -11.24 1.71
CA LYS A 42 -1.39 -11.97 2.97
C LYS A 42 -2.48 -11.72 4.02
N LEU A 43 -3.03 -10.51 4.07
CA LEU A 43 -4.02 -10.11 5.08
C LEU A 43 -5.47 -10.28 4.62
N GLY A 44 -5.71 -10.57 3.33
CA GLY A 44 -7.05 -10.80 2.80
C GLY A 44 -7.91 -9.53 2.89
N LEU A 45 -7.47 -8.46 2.23
CA LEU A 45 -8.07 -7.13 2.28
C LEU A 45 -9.60 -7.16 2.11
N LYS A 46 -10.35 -6.68 3.11
CA LYS A 46 -11.83 -6.59 3.06
C LYS A 46 -12.34 -5.17 2.92
N ILE A 47 -11.54 -4.17 3.28
CA ILE A 47 -11.91 -2.76 3.22
C ILE A 47 -11.17 -2.06 2.07
N PRO A 48 -11.78 -1.04 1.44
CA PRO A 48 -11.17 -0.31 0.32
C PRO A 48 -9.81 0.28 0.67
N LEU A 49 -8.85 0.10 -0.25
CA LEU A 49 -7.53 0.72 -0.19
C LEU A 49 -7.34 1.62 -1.40
N VAL A 50 -7.05 2.90 -1.14
CA VAL A 50 -6.66 3.87 -2.14
C VAL A 50 -5.18 4.13 -2.00
N VAL A 51 -4.43 4.06 -3.10
CA VAL A 51 -2.99 4.30 -3.09
C VAL A 51 -2.68 5.46 -4.03
N ARG A 52 -1.94 6.44 -3.49
CA ARG A 52 -1.36 7.54 -4.25
C ARG A 52 0.15 7.50 -4.06
N LEU A 53 0.87 7.26 -5.14
CA LEU A 53 2.32 7.21 -5.17
C LEU A 53 2.87 8.40 -5.96
N GLN A 54 4.04 8.90 -5.57
CA GLN A 54 4.85 9.80 -6.38
C GLN A 54 6.33 9.49 -6.14
N GLY A 55 7.10 9.26 -7.21
CA GLY A 55 8.52 8.93 -7.12
C GLY A 55 9.07 8.38 -8.43
N THR A 56 10.11 7.56 -8.36
CA THR A 56 10.70 6.88 -9.53
C THR A 56 9.97 5.58 -9.85
N ASN A 57 9.97 5.14 -11.11
CA ASN A 57 9.30 3.92 -11.60
C ASN A 57 7.79 3.85 -11.32
N MET A 58 7.10 4.98 -11.46
CA MET A 58 5.65 5.09 -11.28
C MET A 58 4.85 4.17 -12.21
N GLU A 59 5.28 4.03 -13.47
CA GLU A 59 4.64 3.15 -14.45
C GLU A 59 4.61 1.70 -14.00
N GLU A 60 5.72 1.20 -13.46
CA GLU A 60 5.80 -0.17 -12.97
C GLU A 60 5.00 -0.36 -11.69
N ALA A 61 5.07 0.60 -10.77
CA ALA A 61 4.26 0.61 -9.56
C ALA A 61 2.75 0.52 -9.86
N ARG A 62 2.30 1.20 -10.92
CA ARG A 62 0.90 1.19 -11.36
C ARG A 62 0.46 -0.14 -12.00
N ARG A 63 1.39 -0.95 -12.51
CA ARG A 63 1.07 -2.29 -13.02
C ARG A 63 0.95 -3.34 -11.91
N ILE A 64 1.59 -3.08 -10.77
CA ILE A 64 1.61 -4.00 -9.62
C ILE A 64 0.34 -3.88 -8.76
N LEU A 65 -0.25 -2.68 -8.67
CA LEU A 65 -1.43 -2.37 -7.84
C LEU A 65 -2.71 -2.36 -8.69
#